data_AF-A0A1I3AQ03-F1
#
_entry.id   AF-A0A1I3AQ03-F1
#
_cell.length_a   1.000
_cell.length_b   1.000
_cell.length_c   1.000
_cell.angle_alpha   90.00
_cell.angle_beta   90.00
_cell.angle_gamma   90.00
#
_symmetry.space_group_name_H-M   'P 1'
#
loop_
_entity.id
_entity.type
_entity.pdbx_description
1 polymer ?
#
loop_
_entity_poly.entity_id
_entity_poly.type
_entity_poly.pdbx_seq_one_letter_code
_entity_poly.pdbx_strand_id
1 'polypeptide(L)'
;MFFTLLLATLGIAIAVSTGAVMLFNKPVGKILKRIVKDEISDAWHRYITFAGFVVGVSGGVRIYDLERYISAPHREAEVLVLTAERWTLEIYRTVIETLQSIAWMYLVVFIVALLAYVIVRGLELRRGRED
;
A
#
# COMPACT_ATOMS: atom_id res chain seq x y z
N MET A 1 20.53 -17.24 -7.01
CA MET A 1 19.44 -17.13 -8.01
C MET A 1 18.13 -16.77 -7.34
N PHE A 2 17.52 -17.64 -6.51
CA PHE A 2 16.32 -17.32 -5.73
C PHE A 2 16.49 -16.10 -4.80
N PHE A 3 17.49 -16.13 -3.93
CA PHE A 3 17.78 -15.02 -3.00
C PHE A 3 18.07 -13.70 -3.72
N THR A 4 18.61 -13.75 -4.94
CA THR A 4 18.88 -12.56 -5.77
C THR A 4 17.57 -11.93 -6.25
N LEU A 5 16.63 -12.74 -6.75
CA LEU A 5 15.29 -12.27 -7.13
C LEU A 5 14.55 -11.74 -5.89
N LEU A 6 14.56 -12.46 -4.77
CA LEU A 6 13.92 -12.04 -3.52
C LEU A 6 14.45 -10.70 -3.03
N LEU A 7 15.78 -10.50 -3.00
CA LEU A 7 16.38 -9.24 -2.58
C LEU A 7 16.07 -8.11 -3.57
N ALA A 8 16.05 -8.41 -4.88
CA ALA A 8 15.69 -7.43 -5.90
C ALA A 8 14.23 -6.98 -5.78
N THR A 9 13.28 -7.93 -5.67
CA THR A 9 11.85 -7.61 -5.52
C THR A 9 11.58 -6.93 -4.19
N LEU A 10 12.21 -7.34 -3.10
CA LEU A 10 12.14 -6.65 -1.81
C LEU A 10 12.65 -5.21 -1.91
N GLY A 11 13.82 -4.99 -2.53
CA GLY A 11 14.38 -3.66 -2.73
C GLY A 11 13.47 -2.76 -3.57
N ILE A 12 12.89 -3.32 -4.64
CA ILE A 12 11.95 -2.61 -5.51
C ILE A 12 10.66 -2.28 -4.76
N ALA A 13 10.08 -3.23 -4.01
CA ALA A 13 8.89 -2.99 -3.21
C ALA A 13 9.10 -1.89 -2.17
N ILE A 14 10.26 -1.88 -1.48
CA ILE A 14 10.63 -0.81 -0.55
C ILE A 14 10.75 0.54 -1.27
N ALA A 15 11.44 0.59 -2.41
CA ALA A 15 11.63 1.82 -3.17
C ALA A 15 10.29 2.39 -3.68
N VAL A 16 9.44 1.54 -4.27
CA VAL A 16 8.12 1.90 -4.77
C VAL A 16 7.19 2.32 -3.64
N SER A 17 7.18 1.57 -2.53
CA SER A 17 6.38 1.91 -1.34
C SER A 17 6.81 3.25 -0.75
N THR A 18 8.13 3.49 -0.66
CA THR A 18 8.67 4.78 -0.20
C THR A 18 8.23 5.93 -1.09
N GLY A 19 8.35 5.77 -2.42
CA GLY A 19 7.91 6.79 -3.38
C GLY A 19 6.42 7.09 -3.27
N ALA A 20 5.58 6.06 -3.21
CA ALA A 20 4.14 6.20 -3.07
C ALA A 20 3.75 6.86 -1.74
N VAL A 21 4.29 6.38 -0.61
CA VAL A 21 3.97 6.95 0.72
C VAL A 21 4.43 8.41 0.81
N MET A 22 5.61 8.74 0.31
CA MET A 22 6.11 10.13 0.30
C MET A 22 5.23 11.06 -0.53
N LEU A 23 4.74 10.59 -1.69
CA LEU A 23 3.84 11.36 -2.55
C LEU A 23 2.52 11.70 -1.83
N PHE A 24 1.97 10.76 -1.07
CA PHE A 24 0.68 10.91 -0.39
C PHE A 24 0.76 11.45 1.05
N ASN A 25 1.94 11.51 1.65
CA ASN A 25 2.15 12.00 3.03
C ASN A 25 1.54 13.40 3.24
N LYS A 26 1.81 14.36 2.34
CA LYS A 26 1.26 15.72 2.45
C LYS A 26 -0.28 15.76 2.27
N PRO A 27 -0.86 15.17 1.21
CA PRO A 27 -2.31 15.11 1.05
C PRO A 27 -3.05 14.44 2.22
N VAL A 28 -2.57 13.29 2.70
CA VAL A 28 -3.18 12.54 3.80
C VAL A 28 -3.20 13.38 5.08
N GLY A 29 -2.07 13.99 5.45
CA GLY A 29 -2.01 14.87 6.62
C GLY A 29 -2.97 16.06 6.55
N LYS A 30 -3.16 16.67 5.37
CA LYS A 30 -4.11 17.77 5.19
C LYS A 30 -5.56 17.33 5.38
N ILE A 31 -5.93 16.15 4.89
CA ILE A 31 -7.29 15.60 5.05
C ILE A 31 -7.56 15.30 6.52
N LEU A 32 -6.63 14.64 7.21
CA LEU A 32 -6.82 14.28 8.61
C LEU A 32 -6.99 15.50 9.52
N LYS A 33 -6.16 16.54 9.35
CA LYS A 33 -6.26 17.78 10.13
C LYS A 33 -7.59 18.51 9.96
N ARG A 34 -8.29 18.29 8.84
CA ARG A 34 -9.60 18.89 8.60
C ARG A 34 -10.75 18.15 9.31
N ILE A 35 -10.55 16.88 9.65
CA ILE A 35 -11.61 16.01 10.19
C ILE A 35 -11.42 15.76 11.68
N VAL A 36 -10.17 15.66 12.13
CA VAL A 36 -9.80 15.23 13.49
C VAL A 36 -9.05 16.37 14.20
N LYS A 37 -9.29 16.53 15.51
CA LYS A 37 -8.55 17.48 16.35
C LYS A 37 -7.04 17.24 16.29
N ASP A 38 -6.27 18.32 16.41
CA ASP A 38 -4.83 18.35 16.09
C ASP A 38 -4.00 17.27 16.79
N GLU A 39 -4.22 17.00 18.09
CA GLU A 39 -3.44 15.99 18.84
C GLU A 39 -3.60 14.57 18.31
N ILE A 40 -4.83 14.21 17.90
CA ILE A 40 -5.15 12.87 17.41
C ILE A 40 -4.77 12.78 15.92
N SER A 41 -4.93 13.86 15.16
CA SER A 41 -4.62 13.92 13.73
C SER A 41 -3.18 13.51 13.41
N ASP A 42 -2.20 14.02 14.18
CA ASP A 42 -0.79 13.71 13.95
C ASP A 42 -0.45 12.24 14.26
N ALA A 43 -1.08 11.64 15.29
CA ALA A 43 -0.91 10.22 15.60
C ALA A 43 -1.47 9.32 14.50
N TRP A 44 -2.68 9.63 14.01
CA TRP A 44 -3.29 8.90 12.91
C TRP A 44 -2.53 9.06 11.60
N HIS A 45 -1.97 10.24 11.35
CA HIS A 45 -1.13 10.46 10.18
C HIS A 45 0.11 9.54 10.19
N ARG A 46 0.82 9.45 11.33
CA ARG A 46 1.96 8.52 11.50
C ARG A 46 1.54 7.07 11.30
N TYR A 47 0.37 6.71 11.82
CA TYR A 47 -0.17 5.36 11.65
C TYR A 47 -0.46 5.01 10.19
N ILE A 48 -1.11 5.91 9.43
CA ILE A 48 -1.39 5.70 8.00
C ILE A 48 -0.08 5.60 7.20
N THR A 49 0.92 6.42 7.52
CA THR A 49 2.24 6.35 6.90
C THR A 49 2.91 5.00 7.18
N PHE A 50 2.92 4.54 8.43
CA PHE A 50 3.42 3.21 8.81
C PHE A 50 2.67 2.09 8.08
N ALA A 51 1.34 2.13 8.09
CA ALA A 51 0.51 1.12 7.44
C ALA A 51 0.71 1.11 5.92
N GLY A 52 0.95 2.25 5.28
CA GLY A 52 1.31 2.33 3.85
C GLY A 52 2.61 1.59 3.52
N PHE A 53 3.62 1.69 4.38
CA PHE A 53 4.86 0.91 4.24
C PHE A 53 4.62 -0.60 4.40
N VAL A 54 3.92 -1.00 5.47
CA VAL A 54 3.64 -2.42 5.74
C VAL A 54 2.82 -3.03 4.60
N VAL A 55 1.74 -2.38 4.18
CA VAL A 55 0.86 -2.86 3.11
C VAL A 55 1.57 -2.85 1.76
N GLY A 56 2.36 -1.81 1.45
CA GLY A 56 3.12 -1.74 0.21
C GLY A 56 4.14 -2.86 0.09
N VAL A 57 5.02 -3.01 1.09
CA VAL A 57 6.07 -4.04 1.07
C VAL A 57 5.47 -5.44 1.11
N SER A 58 4.44 -5.68 1.93
CA SER A 58 3.77 -6.98 2.01
C SER A 58 3.01 -7.32 0.72
N GLY A 59 2.47 -6.31 0.04
CA GLY A 59 1.75 -6.47 -1.22
C GLY A 59 2.67 -6.78 -2.41
N GLY A 60 3.86 -6.18 -2.44
CA GLY A 60 4.84 -6.37 -3.51
C GLY A 60 5.65 -7.66 -3.40
N VAL A 61 5.96 -8.12 -2.18
CA VAL A 61 6.78 -9.33 -1.96
C VAL A 61 5.88 -10.55 -1.81
N ARG A 62 5.49 -11.16 -2.93
CA ARG A 62 4.66 -12.38 -2.92
C ARG A 62 5.49 -13.64 -2.77
N ILE A 63 5.70 -14.05 -1.51
CA ILE A 63 6.44 -15.28 -1.15
C ILE A 63 5.82 -16.54 -1.79
N TYR A 64 4.48 -16.61 -1.89
CA TYR A 64 3.77 -17.76 -2.49
C TYR A 64 4.03 -17.98 -3.98
N ASP A 65 4.29 -16.92 -4.77
CA ASP A 65 4.69 -17.08 -6.17
C ASP A 65 6.17 -17.49 -6.26
N LEU A 66 6.98 -17.09 -5.27
CA LEU A 66 8.40 -17.44 -5.16
C LEU A 66 8.61 -18.94 -4.86
N GLU A 67 7.70 -19.58 -4.12
CA GLU A 67 7.76 -21.03 -3.84
C GLU A 67 7.73 -21.90 -5.11
N ARG A 68 7.15 -21.40 -6.22
CA ARG A 68 7.12 -22.10 -7.53
C ARG A 68 8.48 -22.26 -8.19
N TYR A 69 9.49 -21.51 -7.74
CA TYR A 69 10.87 -21.64 -8.19
C TYR A 69 11.69 -22.62 -7.32
N ILE A 70 11.11 -23.11 -6.23
CA ILE A 70 11.74 -24.08 -5.31
C ILE A 70 11.05 -25.45 -5.40
N SER A 71 9.74 -25.49 -5.67
CA SER A 71 8.94 -26.72 -5.71
C SER A 71 8.03 -26.77 -6.94
N ALA A 72 8.08 -27.86 -7.70
CA ALA A 72 7.13 -28.13 -8.78
C ALA A 72 5.75 -28.43 -8.19
N PRO A 73 4.68 -27.68 -8.51
CA PRO A 73 3.35 -27.91 -7.93
C PRO A 73 2.71 -29.24 -8.34
N HIS A 74 3.17 -29.84 -9.45
CA HIS A 74 2.65 -31.10 -10.00
C HIS A 74 3.81 -31.98 -10.48
N ARG A 75 3.67 -33.31 -10.41
CA ARG A 75 4.68 -34.30 -10.84
C ARG A 75 5.11 -34.18 -12.32
N GLU A 76 4.38 -33.42 -13.13
CA GLU A 76 4.67 -33.16 -14.56
C GLU A 76 5.03 -31.69 -14.86
N ALA A 77 5.13 -30.83 -13.83
CA ALA A 77 5.52 -29.44 -14.02
C ALA A 77 7.04 -29.30 -13.93
N GLU A 78 7.68 -28.89 -15.03
CA GLU A 78 9.10 -28.54 -15.01
C GLU A 78 9.34 -27.35 -14.05
N VAL A 79 10.42 -27.46 -13.27
CA VAL A 79 10.88 -26.36 -12.41
C VAL A 79 11.12 -25.14 -13.30
N LEU A 80 10.42 -24.04 -13.00
CA LEU A 80 10.50 -22.82 -13.80
C LEU A 80 11.94 -22.29 -13.76
N VAL A 81 12.63 -22.39 -14.89
CA VAL A 81 13.97 -21.80 -15.04
C VAL A 81 13.82 -20.29 -15.04
N LEU A 82 14.54 -19.61 -14.15
CA LEU A 82 14.64 -18.16 -14.16
C LEU A 82 15.42 -17.70 -15.40
N THR A 83 14.68 -17.33 -16.44
CA THR A 83 15.20 -16.63 -17.63
C THR A 83 15.13 -15.12 -17.43
N ALA A 84 15.88 -14.35 -18.23
CA ALA A 84 15.86 -12.88 -18.19
C ALA A 84 14.44 -12.30 -18.40
N GLU A 85 13.63 -12.96 -19.22
CA GLU A 85 12.23 -12.60 -19.48
C GLU A 85 11.37 -12.70 -18.22
N ARG A 86 11.53 -13.79 -17.43
CA ARG A 86 10.81 -13.94 -16.16
C ARG A 86 11.24 -12.91 -15.13
N TRP A 87 12.52 -12.55 -15.09
CA TRP A 87 13.02 -11.52 -14.18
C TRP A 87 12.32 -10.18 -14.42
N THR A 88 12.11 -9.82 -15.69
CA THR A 88 11.40 -8.61 -16.08
C THR A 88 9.94 -8.63 -15.63
N LEU A 89 9.25 -9.77 -15.81
CA LEU A 89 7.86 -9.93 -15.39
C LEU A 89 7.68 -9.86 -13.87
N GLU A 90 8.59 -10.46 -13.09
CA GLU A 90 8.54 -10.41 -11.63
C GLU A 90 8.75 -9.00 -11.10
N ILE A 91 9.67 -8.24 -11.70
CA ILE A 91 9.86 -6.81 -11.37
C ILE A 91 8.60 -6.01 -11.67
N TYR A 92 8.07 -6.14 -12.89
CA TYR A 92 6.86 -5.44 -13.29
C TYR A 92 5.69 -5.76 -12.34
N ARG A 93 5.49 -7.04 -12.02
CA ARG A 93 4.47 -7.50 -11.08
C ARG A 93 4.68 -6.90 -9.69
N THR A 94 5.91 -6.96 -9.16
CA THR A 94 6.26 -6.39 -7.85
C THR A 94 5.88 -4.91 -7.77
N VAL A 95 6.22 -4.13 -8.81
CA VAL A 95 5.90 -2.69 -8.88
C VAL A 95 4.38 -2.48 -8.86
N ILE A 96 3.65 -3.14 -9.76
CA ILE A 96 2.20 -2.95 -9.89
C ILE A 96 1.47 -3.42 -8.64
N GLU A 97 1.84 -4.55 -8.05
CA GLU A 97 1.19 -5.08 -6.85
C GLU A 97 1.48 -4.25 -5.60
N THR A 98 2.69 -3.69 -5.48
CA THR A 98 3.04 -2.72 -4.44
C THR A 98 2.13 -1.48 -4.55
N LEU A 99 2.04 -0.90 -5.76
CA LEU A 99 1.22 0.29 -6.01
C LEU A 99 -0.27 0.00 -5.78
N GLN A 100 -0.77 -1.14 -6.27
CA GLN A 100 -2.16 -1.54 -6.11
C GLN A 100 -2.53 -1.74 -4.64
N SER A 101 -1.66 -2.38 -3.86
CA SER A 101 -1.90 -2.60 -2.43
C SER A 101 -2.00 -1.28 -1.66
N ILE A 102 -1.09 -0.34 -1.93
CA ILE A 102 -1.13 1.00 -1.34
C ILE A 102 -2.36 1.77 -1.82
N ALA A 103 -2.71 1.68 -3.10
CA ALA A 103 -3.87 2.35 -3.66
C ALA A 103 -5.17 1.89 -3.01
N TRP A 104 -5.35 0.58 -2.79
CA TRP A 104 -6.52 0.04 -2.08
C TRP A 104 -6.57 0.52 -0.63
N MET A 105 -5.43 0.53 0.06
CA MET A 105 -5.36 1.01 1.43
C MET A 105 -5.74 2.49 1.54
N TYR A 106 -5.18 3.34 0.67
CA TYR A 106 -5.55 4.76 0.64
C TYR A 106 -6.98 5.01 0.18
N LEU A 107 -7.51 4.22 -0.76
CA LEU A 107 -8.90 4.31 -1.17
C LEU A 107 -9.85 4.06 0.01
N VAL A 108 -9.59 3.01 0.80
CA VAL A 108 -10.39 2.71 2.00
C VAL A 108 -10.30 3.84 3.03
N VAL A 109 -9.07 4.30 3.34
CA VAL A 109 -8.86 5.42 4.26
C VAL A 109 -9.59 6.67 3.79
N PHE A 110 -9.53 6.97 2.49
CA PHE A 110 -10.17 8.13 1.88
C PHE A 110 -11.70 8.04 1.95
N ILE A 111 -12.29 6.87 1.66
CA ILE A 111 -13.74 6.65 1.78
C ILE A 111 -14.19 6.88 3.23
N VAL A 112 -13.50 6.29 4.21
CA VAL A 112 -13.82 6.47 5.63
C VAL A 112 -13.69 7.93 6.06
N ALA A 113 -12.63 8.61 5.62
CA ALA A 113 -12.41 10.02 5.89
C ALA A 113 -13.51 10.91 5.28
N LEU A 114 -13.92 10.64 4.04
CA LEU A 114 -15.02 11.38 3.39
C LEU A 114 -16.34 11.21 4.13
N LEU A 115 -16.68 10.00 4.56
CA LEU A 115 -17.89 9.75 5.34
C LEU A 115 -17.86 10.53 6.67
N ALA A 116 -16.74 10.48 7.38
CA ALA A 116 -16.56 11.24 8.62
C ALA A 116 -16.71 12.76 8.39
N TYR A 117 -16.10 13.28 7.32
CA TYR A 117 -16.22 14.69 6.94
C TYR A 117 -17.67 15.10 6.67
N VAL A 118 -18.41 14.32 5.88
CA VAL A 118 -19.82 14.62 5.53
C VAL A 118 -20.70 14.62 6.78
N ILE A 119 -20.49 13.67 7.69
CA ILE A 119 -21.24 13.59 8.96
C ILE A 119 -20.96 14.83 9.83
N VAL A 120 -19.69 15.15 10.07
CA VAL A 120 -19.30 16.31 10.90
C VAL A 120 -19.84 17.60 10.29
N ARG A 121 -19.67 17.79 8.99
CA ARG A 121 -20.15 18.99 8.29
C ARG A 121 -21.67 19.12 8.32
N GLY A 122 -22.39 18.00 8.20
CA GLY A 122 -23.85 17.98 8.33
C GLY A 122 -24.34 18.37 9.72
N LEU A 123 -23.62 17.96 10.77
CA LEU A 123 -23.93 18.34 12.16
C LEU A 123 -23.64 19.83 12.43
N GLU A 124 -22.53 20.36 11.93
CA GLU A 124 -22.19 21.79 12.02
C GLU A 124 -23.27 22.68 11.38
N LEU A 125 -23.72 22.33 10.17
CA LEU A 125 -24.76 23.07 9.44
C LEU A 125 -26.13 23.02 10.13
N ARG A 126 -26.43 21.96 10.88
CA ARG A 126 -27.65 21.86 11.68
C ARG A 126 -27.60 22.75 12.92
N ARG A 127 -26.46 22.75 13.63
CA ARG A 127 -26.27 23.58 14.84
C ARG A 127 -26.24 25.07 14.54
N GLY A 128 -25.57 25.49 13.47
CA GLY A 128 -25.57 26.90 13.04
C GLY A 128 -26.90 27.43 12.50
N ARG A 129 -27.97 26.63 12.55
CA ARG A 129 -29.34 27.00 12.19
C ARG A 129 -30.27 27.12 13.41
N GLU A 130 -29.79 26.71 14.58
CA GLU A 130 -30.51 26.79 15.87
C GLU A 130 -30.08 28.01 16.73
N ASP A 131 -29.01 28.71 16.35
CA ASP A 131 -28.59 30.02 16.88
C ASP A 131 -29.04 31.16 15.95
#